data_AF-A0A0S1SCC5-F1
#
_entry.id   AF-A0A0S1SCC5-F1
#
_cell.length_a   1.000
_cell.length_b   1.000
_cell.length_c   1.000
_cell.angle_alpha   90.00
_cell.angle_beta   90.00
_cell.angle_gamma   90.00
#
_symmetry.space_group_name_H-M   'P 1'
#
loop_
_entity.id
_entity.type
_entity.pdbx_description
1 polymer ?
#
loop_
_entity_poly.entity_id
_entity_poly.type
_entity_poly.pdbx_seq_one_letter_code
_entity_poly.pdbx_strand_id
1 'polypeptide(L)'
;MEKSKIKPEQEKKVELLYAESQNWKSSLYLVIDEVTFIDNLLNSYVFEPNTPNLFERLQKYQAQIKKNKERKNIVLDSIDKHQKDLGGMLECTDYACDLGYYQKHEAIKAEVVGFLENFQLLKSEIFNYAGGILKKRKP
;
A
#
# COMPACT_ATOMS: atom_id res chain seq x y z
N MET A 1 30.53 32.08 -8.21
CA MET A 1 30.98 30.75 -8.66
C MET A 1 30.25 29.73 -7.79
N GLU A 2 28.95 29.51 -8.05
CA GLU A 2 28.05 28.82 -7.10
C GLU A 2 27.02 27.90 -7.77
N LYS A 3 26.81 28.05 -9.08
CA LYS A 3 25.87 27.24 -9.89
C LYS A 3 26.27 25.76 -10.02
N SER A 4 27.52 25.37 -9.73
CA SER A 4 27.97 23.98 -9.92
C SER A 4 27.65 23.05 -8.75
N LYS A 5 27.30 23.57 -7.56
CA LYS A 5 26.99 22.75 -6.37
C LYS A 5 25.49 22.49 -6.18
N ILE A 6 24.62 23.32 -6.77
CA ILE A 6 23.16 23.25 -6.61
C ILE A 6 22.57 22.05 -7.33
N LYS A 7 23.09 21.73 -8.52
CA LYS A 7 22.61 20.61 -9.34
C LYS A 7 22.79 19.22 -8.70
N PRO A 8 23.96 18.85 -8.13
CA PRO A 8 24.13 17.55 -7.48
C PRO A 8 23.34 17.42 -6.16
N GLU A 9 23.05 18.52 -5.47
CA GLU A 9 22.22 18.48 -4.26
C GLU A 9 20.75 18.22 -4.61
N GLN A 10 20.24 18.85 -5.67
CA GLN A 10 18.89 18.66 -6.14
C GLN A 10 18.65 17.26 -6.71
N GLU A 11 19.59 16.74 -7.49
CA GLU A 11 19.58 15.36 -7.99
C GLU A 11 19.48 14.36 -6.84
N LYS A 12 20.27 14.55 -5.77
CA LYS A 12 20.23 13.70 -4.58
C LYS A 12 18.88 13.73 -3.86
N LYS A 13 18.24 14.90 -3.75
CA LYS A 13 16.89 15.01 -3.15
C LYS A 13 15.87 14.22 -3.96
N VAL A 14 15.87 14.38 -5.28
CA VAL A 14 14.98 13.66 -6.20
C VAL A 14 15.20 12.16 -6.10
N GLU A 15 16.46 11.70 -6.07
CA GLU A 15 16.79 10.29 -5.89
C GLU A 15 16.22 9.71 -4.59
N LEU A 16 16.32 10.44 -3.47
CA LEU A 16 15.77 10.01 -2.19
C LEU A 16 14.24 9.85 -2.23
N LEU A 17 13.54 10.87 -2.75
CA LEU A 17 12.08 10.84 -2.88
C LEU A 17 11.61 9.73 -3.84
N TYR A 18 12.36 9.51 -4.92
CA TYR A 18 12.06 8.44 -5.87
C TYR A 18 12.28 7.06 -5.23
N ALA A 19 13.39 6.86 -4.51
CA ALA A 19 13.70 5.62 -3.82
C ALA A 19 12.66 5.29 -2.75
N GLU A 20 12.23 6.29 -1.95
CA GLU A 20 11.17 6.11 -0.97
C GLU A 20 9.85 5.70 -1.65
N SER A 21 9.50 6.36 -2.76
CA SER A 21 8.32 6.00 -3.58
C SER A 21 8.39 4.58 -4.14
N GLN A 22 9.58 4.09 -4.54
CA GLN A 22 9.78 2.71 -5.00
C GLN A 22 9.59 1.68 -3.88
N ASN A 23 10.03 2.00 -2.66
CA ASN A 23 9.82 1.16 -1.49
C ASN A 23 8.31 1.04 -1.16
N TRP A 24 7.56 2.13 -1.28
CA TRP A 24 6.10 2.12 -1.13
C TRP A 24 5.43 1.21 -2.16
N LYS A 25 5.80 1.33 -3.44
CA LYS A 25 5.27 0.45 -4.49
C LYS A 25 5.54 -1.01 -4.19
N SER A 26 6.77 -1.34 -3.81
CA SER A 26 7.16 -2.72 -3.46
C SER A 26 6.32 -3.28 -2.32
N SER A 27 6.07 -2.46 -1.29
CA SER A 27 5.21 -2.84 -0.15
C SER A 27 3.76 -3.04 -0.58
N LEU A 28 3.22 -2.17 -1.45
CA LEU A 28 1.88 -2.31 -2.00
C LEU A 28 1.71 -3.56 -2.89
N TYR A 29 2.75 -3.92 -3.66
CA TYR A 29 2.75 -5.16 -4.44
C TYR A 29 2.77 -6.39 -3.54
N LEU A 30 3.58 -6.39 -2.47
CA LEU A 30 3.57 -7.49 -1.49
C LEU A 30 2.18 -7.68 -0.88
N VAL A 31 1.47 -6.59 -0.56
CA VAL A 31 0.09 -6.67 -0.07
C VAL A 31 -0.84 -7.34 -1.09
N ILE A 32 -0.64 -7.19 -2.41
CA ILE A 32 -1.46 -7.90 -3.41
C ILE A 32 -1.27 -9.41 -3.31
N ASP A 33 -0.03 -9.84 -3.18
CA ASP A 33 0.30 -11.27 -3.09
C ASP A 33 -0.34 -11.85 -1.83
N GLU A 34 -0.23 -11.14 -0.70
CA GLU A 34 -0.86 -11.52 0.56
C GLU A 34 -2.39 -11.54 0.48
N VAL A 35 -3.00 -10.52 -0.14
CA VAL A 35 -4.45 -10.47 -0.36
C VAL A 35 -4.91 -11.64 -1.22
N THR A 36 -4.17 -11.97 -2.29
CA THR A 36 -4.50 -13.07 -3.20
C THR A 36 -4.40 -14.41 -2.48
N PHE A 37 -3.35 -14.59 -1.69
CA PHE A 37 -3.21 -15.77 -0.83
C PHE A 37 -4.37 -15.90 0.15
N ILE A 38 -4.75 -14.82 0.84
CA ILE A 38 -5.84 -14.80 1.81
C ILE A 38 -7.19 -15.11 1.13
N ASP A 39 -7.45 -14.52 -0.03
CA ASP A 39 -8.67 -14.75 -0.81
C ASP A 39 -8.77 -16.23 -1.20
N ASN A 40 -7.69 -16.81 -1.72
CA ASN A 40 -7.62 -18.25 -2.05
C ASN A 40 -7.81 -19.13 -0.81
N LEU A 41 -7.20 -18.78 0.32
CA LEU A 41 -7.35 -19.49 1.57
C LEU A 41 -8.83 -19.53 2.00
N LEU A 42 -9.47 -18.36 2.03
CA LEU A 42 -10.87 -18.20 2.45
C LEU A 42 -11.88 -18.87 1.51
N ASN A 43 -11.53 -19.06 0.24
CA ASN A 43 -12.34 -19.78 -0.75
C ASN A 43 -12.08 -21.30 -0.77
N SER A 44 -11.20 -21.82 0.10
CA SER A 44 -10.97 -23.27 0.19
C SER A 44 -12.07 -23.99 0.97
N TYR A 45 -12.25 -25.29 0.69
CA TYR A 45 -13.27 -26.15 1.31
C TYR A 45 -13.24 -26.15 2.86
N VAL A 46 -12.08 -25.86 3.44
CA VAL A 46 -11.88 -25.80 4.90
C VAL A 46 -12.68 -24.65 5.53
N PHE A 47 -13.05 -23.64 4.76
CA PHE A 47 -13.82 -22.48 5.20
C PHE A 47 -15.26 -22.47 4.71
N GLU A 48 -15.72 -23.54 4.05
CA GLU A 48 -17.14 -23.70 3.74
C GLU A 48 -17.95 -23.61 5.04
N PRO A 49 -18.85 -22.62 5.16
CA PRO A 49 -19.51 -22.32 6.41
C PRO A 49 -20.66 -23.30 6.65
N ASN A 50 -20.55 -24.07 7.73
CA ASN A 50 -21.61 -24.97 8.17
C ASN A 50 -22.62 -24.26 9.10
N THR A 51 -22.44 -22.95 9.35
CA THR A 51 -23.30 -22.13 10.21
C THR A 51 -23.44 -20.70 9.66
N PRO A 52 -24.60 -20.03 9.81
CA PRO A 52 -24.85 -18.69 9.26
C PRO A 52 -23.84 -17.62 9.67
N ASN A 53 -23.42 -17.59 10.95
CA ASN A 53 -22.49 -16.57 11.44
C ASN A 53 -21.09 -16.63 10.77
N LEU A 54 -20.62 -17.83 10.43
CA LEU A 54 -19.35 -18.00 9.72
C LEU A 54 -19.47 -17.50 8.28
N PHE A 55 -20.62 -17.71 7.63
CA PHE A 55 -20.89 -17.23 6.28
C PHE A 55 -20.89 -15.70 6.21
N GLU A 56 -21.59 -15.02 7.13
CA GLU A 56 -21.62 -13.55 7.18
C GLU A 56 -20.22 -12.94 7.35
N ARG A 57 -19.41 -13.50 8.24
CA ARG A 57 -18.03 -13.04 8.46
C ARG A 57 -17.16 -13.26 7.23
N LEU A 58 -17.29 -14.42 6.58
CA LEU A 58 -16.57 -14.73 5.35
C LEU A 58 -16.91 -13.72 4.24
N GLN A 59 -18.20 -13.47 4.00
CA GLN A 59 -18.65 -12.48 3.02
C GLN A 59 -18.15 -11.07 3.35
N LYS A 60 -18.18 -10.68 4.64
CA LYS A 60 -17.63 -9.39 5.09
C LYS A 60 -16.14 -9.27 4.76
N TYR A 61 -15.35 -10.31 4.98
CA TYR A 61 -13.92 -10.29 4.65
C TYR A 61 -13.67 -10.23 3.14
N GLN A 62 -14.42 -10.99 2.33
CA GLN A 62 -14.33 -10.94 0.87
C GLN A 62 -14.64 -9.53 0.32
N ALA A 63 -15.67 -8.87 0.85
CA ALA A 63 -16.02 -7.49 0.46
C ALA A 63 -14.90 -6.49 0.83
N GLN A 64 -14.32 -6.62 2.02
CA GLN A 64 -13.20 -5.78 2.46
C GLN A 64 -11.94 -6.02 1.63
N ILE A 65 -11.65 -7.26 1.26
CA ILE A 65 -10.55 -7.62 0.36
C ILE A 65 -10.71 -6.92 -1.00
N LYS A 66 -11.91 -6.97 -1.58
CA LYS A 66 -12.19 -6.29 -2.86
C LYS A 66 -11.96 -4.77 -2.76
N LYS A 67 -12.48 -4.14 -1.70
CA LYS A 67 -12.28 -2.71 -1.45
C LYS A 67 -10.80 -2.35 -1.29
N ASN A 68 -10.01 -3.20 -0.63
CA ASN A 68 -8.57 -3.00 -0.49
C ASN A 68 -7.84 -3.09 -1.84
N LYS A 69 -8.21 -4.05 -2.71
CA LYS A 69 -7.66 -4.16 -4.07
C LYS A 69 -7.89 -2.87 -4.88
N GLU A 70 -9.10 -2.30 -4.80
CA GLU A 70 -9.46 -1.04 -5.45
C GLU A 70 -8.69 0.15 -4.88
N ARG A 71 -8.67 0.31 -3.54
CA ARG A 71 -7.95 1.41 -2.88
C ARG A 71 -6.45 1.38 -3.20
N LYS A 72 -5.86 0.19 -3.23
CA LYS A 72 -4.45 0.01 -3.58
C LYS A 72 -4.13 0.53 -4.98
N ASN A 73 -5.00 0.27 -5.97
CA ASN A 73 -4.79 0.79 -7.33
C ASN A 73 -4.78 2.33 -7.34
N ILE A 74 -5.68 2.96 -6.59
CA ILE A 74 -5.73 4.43 -6.45
C ILE A 74 -4.41 4.97 -5.85
N VAL A 75 -3.88 4.32 -4.81
CA VAL A 75 -2.61 4.73 -4.19
C VAL A 75 -1.42 4.51 -5.13
N LEU A 76 -1.38 3.39 -5.87
CA LEU A 76 -0.33 3.14 -6.88
C LEU A 76 -0.35 4.20 -7.99
N ASP A 77 -1.53 4.56 -8.50
CA ASP A 77 -1.67 5.59 -9.52
C ASP A 77 -1.19 6.96 -9.00
N SER A 78 -1.42 7.26 -7.71
CA SER A 78 -0.92 8.47 -7.05
C SER A 78 0.60 8.49 -6.99
N ILE A 79 1.22 7.37 -6.61
CA ILE A 79 2.69 7.21 -6.58
C ILE A 79 3.28 7.34 -7.99
N ASP A 80 2.69 6.69 -8.99
CA ASP A 80 3.18 6.73 -10.37
C ASP A 80 3.13 8.13 -10.96
N LYS A 81 2.09 8.90 -10.66
CA LYS A 81 2.00 10.32 -11.04
C LYS A 81 3.09 11.13 -10.35
N HIS A 82 3.26 10.94 -9.04
CA HIS A 82 4.30 11.65 -8.28
C HIS A 82 5.71 11.35 -8.80
N GLN A 83 6.03 10.08 -9.09
CA GLN A 83 7.32 9.69 -9.64
C GLN A 83 7.61 10.36 -11.00
N LYS A 84 6.59 10.52 -11.85
CA LYS A 84 6.72 11.24 -13.13
C LYS A 84 6.98 12.73 -12.89
N ASP A 85 6.28 13.32 -11.91
CA ASP A 85 6.40 14.74 -11.61
C ASP A 85 7.74 15.11 -10.95
N LEU A 86 8.37 14.17 -10.23
CA LEU A 86 9.68 14.37 -9.58
C LEU A 86 10.79 14.79 -10.57
N GLY A 87 10.68 14.44 -11.85
CA GLY A 87 11.61 14.93 -12.87
C GLY A 87 11.61 16.45 -13.00
N GLY A 88 10.46 17.10 -12.82
CA GLY A 88 10.33 18.56 -12.85
C GLY A 88 11.00 19.26 -11.65
N MET A 89 11.19 18.54 -10.54
CA MET A 89 11.89 19.08 -9.37
C MET A 89 13.37 19.40 -9.67
N LEU A 90 13.98 18.78 -10.69
CA LEU A 90 15.35 19.10 -11.13
C LEU A 90 15.47 20.52 -11.71
N GLU A 91 14.36 21.10 -12.17
CA GLU A 91 14.30 22.45 -12.73
C GLU A 91 13.94 23.52 -11.68
N CYS A 92 13.61 23.11 -10.45
CA CYS A 92 13.35 24.04 -9.36
C CYS A 92 14.61 24.85 -9.04
N THR A 93 14.46 26.18 -9.00
CA THR A 93 15.56 27.12 -8.71
C THR A 93 15.42 27.81 -7.35
N ASP A 94 14.29 27.63 -6.67
CA ASP A 94 14.01 28.19 -5.35
C ASP A 94 13.39 27.16 -4.39
N TYR A 95 13.41 27.51 -3.09
CA TYR A 95 12.89 26.67 -2.01
C TYR A 95 11.37 26.49 -2.05
N ALA A 96 10.62 27.46 -2.58
CA ALA A 96 9.16 27.40 -2.63
C ALA A 96 8.69 26.33 -3.63
N CYS A 97 9.40 26.19 -4.75
CA CYS A 97 9.21 25.13 -5.74
C CYS A 97 9.43 23.74 -5.12
N ASP A 98 10.54 23.55 -4.39
CA ASP A 98 10.85 22.29 -3.69
C ASP A 98 9.75 21.90 -2.69
N LEU A 99 9.25 22.87 -1.93
CA LEU A 99 8.28 22.62 -0.86
C LEU A 99 7.00 21.94 -1.37
N GLY A 100 6.52 22.31 -2.56
CA GLY A 100 5.34 21.69 -3.17
C GLY A 100 5.53 20.20 -3.45
N TYR A 101 6.71 19.81 -3.93
CA TYR A 101 7.06 18.40 -4.15
C TYR A 101 7.13 17.61 -2.85
N TYR A 102 7.73 18.19 -1.80
CA TYR A 102 7.78 17.56 -0.48
C TYR A 102 6.39 17.41 0.15
N GLN A 103 5.54 18.43 0.10
CA GLN A 103 4.18 18.36 0.61
C GLN A 103 3.36 17.27 -0.09
N LYS A 104 3.47 17.19 -1.42
CA LYS A 104 2.82 16.13 -2.20
C LYS A 104 3.36 14.75 -1.82
N HIS A 105 4.68 14.63 -1.64
CA HIS A 105 5.31 13.38 -1.23
C HIS A 105 4.81 12.91 0.15
N GLU A 106 4.76 13.81 1.14
CA GLU A 106 4.26 13.51 2.48
C GLU A 106 2.77 13.16 2.50
N ALA A 107 1.96 13.79 1.65
CA ALA A 107 0.55 13.41 1.50
C ALA A 107 0.41 11.97 0.97
N ILE A 108 1.20 11.59 -0.05
CA ILE A 108 1.22 10.23 -0.58
C ILE A 108 1.74 9.23 0.46
N LYS A 109 2.77 9.60 1.20
CA LYS A 109 3.29 8.80 2.32
C LYS A 109 2.20 8.50 3.34
N ALA A 110 1.42 9.49 3.74
CA ALA A 110 0.30 9.32 4.66
C ALA A 110 -0.77 8.37 4.08
N GLU A 111 -1.07 8.46 2.78
CA GLU A 111 -1.99 7.54 2.11
C GLU A 111 -1.47 6.09 2.11
N VAL A 112 -0.17 5.91 1.83
CA VAL A 112 0.48 4.58 1.84
C VAL A 112 0.47 3.99 3.24
N VAL A 113 0.92 4.74 4.24
CA VAL A 113 0.96 4.29 5.65
C VAL A 113 -0.45 3.91 6.11
N GLY A 114 -1.43 4.79 5.89
CA GLY A 114 -2.81 4.50 6.26
C GLY A 114 -3.38 3.28 5.53
N PHE A 115 -3.02 3.05 4.27
CA PHE A 115 -3.39 1.83 3.57
C PHE A 115 -2.77 0.58 4.21
N LEU A 116 -1.46 0.61 4.50
CA LEU A 116 -0.75 -0.52 5.09
C LEU A 116 -1.28 -0.86 6.48
N GLU A 117 -1.54 0.13 7.33
CA GLU A 117 -2.12 -0.07 8.66
C GLU A 117 -3.51 -0.72 8.60
N ASN A 118 -4.39 -0.20 7.73
CA ASN A 118 -5.72 -0.77 7.53
C ASN A 118 -5.65 -2.22 7.04
N PHE A 119 -4.71 -2.51 6.14
CA PHE A 119 -4.50 -3.87 5.66
C PHE A 119 -3.97 -4.80 6.77
N GLN A 120 -3.03 -4.34 7.60
CA GLN A 120 -2.53 -5.14 8.73
C GLN A 120 -3.63 -5.49 9.73
N LEU A 121 -4.54 -4.55 10.02
CA LEU A 121 -5.70 -4.81 10.88
C LEU A 121 -6.61 -5.88 10.28
N LEU A 122 -6.97 -5.73 9.00
CA LEU A 122 -7.80 -6.71 8.29
C LEU A 122 -7.13 -8.10 8.27
N LYS A 123 -5.83 -8.15 7.97
CA LYS A 123 -5.04 -9.39 7.95
C LYS A 123 -5.05 -10.09 9.30
N SER A 124 -4.86 -9.33 10.39
CA SER A 124 -4.94 -9.87 11.76
C SER A 124 -6.31 -10.46 12.07
N GLU A 125 -7.39 -9.76 11.73
CA GLU A 125 -8.76 -10.25 11.91
C GLU A 125 -9.00 -11.56 11.16
N ILE A 126 -8.57 -11.63 9.90
CA ILE A 126 -8.74 -12.81 9.05
C ILE A 126 -7.91 -13.97 9.59
N PHE A 127 -6.67 -13.74 10.04
CA PHE A 127 -5.83 -14.81 10.60
C PHE A 127 -6.40 -15.37 11.90
N ASN A 128 -6.96 -14.51 12.76
CA ASN A 128 -7.65 -14.95 13.97
C ASN A 128 -8.90 -15.79 13.63
N TYR A 129 -9.69 -15.35 12.66
CA TYR A 129 -10.84 -16.10 12.15
C TYR A 129 -10.41 -17.46 11.58
N ALA A 130 -9.43 -17.46 10.69
CA ALA A 130 -8.99 -18.65 9.98
C ALA A 130 -8.34 -19.66 10.92
N GLY A 131 -7.46 -19.20 11.81
CA GLY A 131 -6.83 -20.02 12.84
C GLY A 131 -7.84 -20.65 13.79
N GLY A 132 -8.94 -19.95 14.12
CA GLY A 132 -10.03 -20.51 14.92
C GLY A 132 -10.73 -21.68 14.25
N ILE A 133 -10.94 -21.61 12.92
CA ILE A 133 -11.56 -22.69 12.14
C ILE A 133 -10.61 -23.87 11.99
N LEU A 134 -9.35 -23.61 11.62
CA LEU A 134 -8.32 -24.64 11.44
C LEU A 134 -8.07 -25.45 12.72
N LYS A 135 -8.12 -24.81 13.90
CA LYS A 135 -8.01 -25.51 15.19
C LYS A 135 -9.19 -26.43 15.49
N LYS A 136 -10.41 -26.08 15.05
CA LYS A 136 -11.62 -26.86 15.27
C LYS A 136 -11.75 -28.04 14.30
N ARG A 137 -11.20 -27.91 13.09
CA ARG A 137 -11.21 -28.93 12.03
C ARG A 137 -9.89 -29.72 11.96
N LYS A 138 -9.22 -29.93 13.11
CA LYS A 138 -8.06 -30.86 13.16
C LYS A 138 -8.48 -32.23 12.61
N PRO A 139 -7.66 -32.87 11.76
CA PRO A 139 -7.92 -34.23 11.29
C PRO A 139 -8.02 -35.23 12.45
#